data_AF-A0A926C7T5-F1
#
_entry.id   AF-A0A926C7T5-F1
#
_cell.length_a   1.000
_cell.length_b   1.000
_cell.length_c   1.000
_cell.angle_alpha   90.00
_cell.angle_beta   90.00
_cell.angle_gamma   90.00
#
_symmetry.space_group_name_H-M   'P 1'
#
loop_
_entity.id
_entity.type
_entity.pdbx_description
1 polymer ?
#
loop_
_entity_poly.entity_id
_entity_poly.type
_entity_poly.pdbx_seq_one_letter_code
_entity_poly.pdbx_strand_id
1 'polypeptide(L)'
;TEDRYFNGRPSAVDYNAAGSAGSNKGPSNPDYLKTVQERIDTFMVHNPGIQKSAIPAELVTASGSGLDPDLSPAAALIQVSRIAKVRGLPVERVTQLVNENTEGPLLGVFGPSKVNVLKLNVALDQAGSQRAN
;
A
#
# COMPACT_ATOMS: atom_id res chain seq x y z
N THR A 1 -7.94 5.06 6.62
CA THR A 1 -7.41 3.70 6.39
C THR A 1 -7.13 3.04 7.73
N GLU A 2 -7.44 1.75 7.89
CA GLU A 2 -7.31 1.05 9.18
C GLU A 2 -5.94 0.36 9.35
N ASP A 3 -5.49 0.27 10.60
CA ASP A 3 -4.18 -0.30 10.96
C ASP A 3 -4.06 -1.82 10.74
N ARG A 4 -5.18 -2.52 10.55
CA ARG A 4 -5.23 -3.97 10.30
C ARG A 4 -5.13 -4.35 8.81
N TYR A 5 -5.07 -3.38 7.90
CA TYR A 5 -5.07 -3.60 6.46
C TYR A 5 -3.85 -2.98 5.78
N PHE A 6 -3.47 -3.55 4.63
CA PHE A 6 -2.54 -2.92 3.70
C PHE A 6 -3.20 -1.68 3.12
N ASN A 7 -2.48 -0.57 3.12
CA ASN A 7 -2.92 0.68 2.55
C ASN A 7 -2.32 0.81 1.15
N GLY A 8 -3.19 1.07 0.18
CA GLY A 8 -2.82 1.32 -1.21
C GLY A 8 -2.29 2.72 -1.43
N ARG A 9 -2.08 3.05 -2.69
CA ARG A 9 -1.65 4.39 -3.10
C ARG A 9 -2.70 5.44 -2.73
N PRO A 10 -2.31 6.68 -2.41
CA PRO A 10 -3.29 7.76 -2.24
C PRO A 10 -4.14 7.94 -3.50
N SER A 11 -5.43 8.19 -3.33
CA SER A 11 -6.33 8.54 -4.42
C SER A 11 -6.57 10.06 -4.44
N ALA A 12 -6.65 10.64 -5.62
CA ALA A 12 -7.10 12.03 -5.79
C ALA A 12 -8.64 12.15 -5.87
N VAL A 13 -9.34 11.02 -5.92
CA VAL A 13 -10.80 10.92 -6.14
C VAL A 13 -11.46 10.01 -5.11
N ASP A 14 -10.76 9.72 -4.00
CA ASP A 14 -11.20 8.83 -2.93
C ASP A 14 -11.69 7.46 -3.41
N TYR A 15 -11.01 6.93 -4.43
CA TYR A 15 -11.37 5.69 -5.10
C TYR A 15 -12.78 5.68 -5.74
N ASN A 16 -13.37 6.85 -5.99
CA ASN A 16 -14.66 6.99 -6.67
C ASN A 16 -14.53 6.69 -8.17
N ALA A 17 -15.06 5.53 -8.58
CA ALA A 17 -15.00 5.05 -9.96
C ALA A 17 -15.69 5.99 -10.98
N ALA A 18 -16.71 6.75 -10.56
CA ALA A 18 -17.41 7.70 -11.43
C ALA A 18 -16.57 8.95 -11.77
N GLY A 19 -15.47 9.18 -11.05
CA GLY A 19 -14.66 10.39 -11.15
C GLY A 19 -13.19 10.15 -11.47
N SER A 20 -12.82 9.03 -12.12
CA SER A 20 -11.43 8.65 -12.43
C SER A 20 -10.57 9.84 -12.89
N ALA A 21 -9.57 10.22 -12.07
CA ALA A 21 -8.69 11.35 -12.30
C ALA A 21 -7.44 11.32 -11.41
N GLY A 22 -6.41 12.04 -11.83
CA GLY A 22 -5.19 12.29 -11.06
C GLY A 22 -5.20 13.65 -10.35
N SER A 23 -4.22 13.87 -9.47
CA SER A 23 -4.12 15.14 -8.73
C SER A 23 -3.72 16.36 -9.59
N ASN A 24 -3.07 16.13 -10.74
CA ASN A 24 -2.66 17.14 -11.73
C ASN A 24 -1.87 18.34 -11.15
N LYS A 25 -1.09 18.12 -10.08
CA LYS A 25 -0.19 19.12 -9.50
C LYS A 25 1.23 18.98 -10.07
N GLY A 26 1.89 20.12 -10.35
CA GLY A 26 3.30 20.14 -10.75
C GLY A 26 4.25 19.77 -9.60
N PRO A 27 5.47 19.30 -9.89
CA PRO A 27 6.41 18.80 -8.87
C PRO A 27 6.93 19.90 -7.91
N SER A 28 6.91 21.16 -8.32
CA SER A 28 7.29 22.32 -7.49
C SER A 28 6.10 22.97 -6.78
N ASN A 29 4.89 22.43 -6.91
CA ASN A 29 3.69 23.01 -6.31
C ASN A 29 3.75 22.90 -4.77
N PRO A 30 3.63 24.01 -4.02
CA PRO A 30 3.78 23.99 -2.56
C PRO A 30 2.70 23.15 -1.86
N ASP A 31 1.46 23.16 -2.33
CA ASP A 31 0.37 22.36 -1.75
C ASP A 31 0.63 20.86 -1.95
N TYR A 32 1.18 20.47 -3.10
CA TYR A 32 1.55 19.09 -3.38
C TYR A 32 2.67 18.62 -2.45
N LEU A 33 3.73 19.42 -2.28
CA LEU A 33 4.82 19.10 -1.37
C LEU A 33 4.34 18.98 0.07
N LYS A 34 3.44 19.88 0.51
CA LYS A 34 2.80 19.80 1.83
C LYS A 34 1.99 18.51 1.98
N THR A 35 1.15 18.18 1.00
CA THR A 35 0.32 16.95 1.00
C THR A 35 1.19 15.69 1.08
N VAL A 36 2.30 15.64 0.33
CA VAL A 36 3.24 14.51 0.38
C VAL A 36 3.89 14.42 1.76
N GLN A 37 4.28 15.55 2.36
CA GLN A 37 4.85 15.56 3.70
C GLN A 37 3.85 15.07 4.77
N GLU A 38 2.59 15.53 4.72
CA GLU A 38 1.52 15.07 5.62
C GLU A 38 1.28 13.56 5.50
N ARG A 39 1.35 13.00 4.28
CA ARG A 39 1.24 11.56 4.04
C ARG A 39 2.42 10.78 4.60
N ILE A 40 3.63 11.31 4.46
CA ILE A 40 4.84 10.72 5.07
C ILE A 40 4.69 10.68 6.59
N ASP A 41 4.29 11.79 7.20
CA ASP A 41 4.15 11.91 8.65
C ASP A 41 3.08 10.94 9.17
N THR A 42 1.92 10.89 8.49
CA THR A 42 0.84 9.93 8.80
C THR A 42 1.34 8.49 8.67
N PHE A 43 2.04 8.15 7.58
CA PHE A 43 2.56 6.80 7.38
C PHE A 43 3.51 6.38 8.51
N MET A 44 4.39 7.27 8.95
CA MET A 44 5.33 7.00 10.04
C MET A 44 4.65 6.83 11.40
N VAL A 45 3.57 7.56 11.68
CA VAL A 45 2.77 7.39 12.91
C VAL A 45 2.20 5.99 12.99
N HIS A 46 1.63 5.48 11.90
CA HIS A 46 1.05 4.14 11.85
C HIS A 46 2.11 3.04 11.80
N ASN A 47 3.29 3.32 11.25
CA ASN A 47 4.38 2.35 11.08
C ASN A 47 5.63 2.77 11.90
N PRO A 48 5.59 2.68 13.23
CA PRO A 48 6.68 3.14 14.08
C PRO A 48 7.96 2.33 13.83
N GLY A 49 9.10 3.02 13.81
CA GLY A 49 10.42 2.44 13.54
C GLY A 49 10.84 2.42 12.07
N ILE A 50 9.97 2.88 11.16
CA ILE A 50 10.31 3.01 9.75
C ILE A 50 10.95 4.37 9.47
N GLN A 51 12.12 4.35 8.85
CA GLN A 51 12.83 5.55 8.44
C GLN A 51 12.17 6.17 7.21
N LYS A 52 12.07 7.51 7.17
CA LYS A 52 11.52 8.27 6.02
C LYS A 52 12.14 7.86 4.68
N SER A 53 13.45 7.63 4.65
CA SER A 53 14.19 7.23 3.44
C SER A 53 13.84 5.83 2.92
N ALA A 54 13.20 5.00 3.74
CA ALA A 54 12.77 3.66 3.34
C ALA A 54 11.35 3.65 2.75
N ILE A 55 10.57 4.73 2.87
CA ILE A 55 9.18 4.79 2.41
C ILE A 55 9.14 4.85 0.89
N PRO A 56 8.56 3.85 0.19
CA PRO A 56 8.40 3.92 -1.26
C PRO A 56 7.50 5.07 -1.68
N ALA A 57 7.89 5.79 -2.73
CA ALA A 57 7.20 7.00 -3.19
C ALA A 57 5.71 6.76 -3.52
N GLU A 58 5.34 5.56 -3.97
CA GLU A 58 3.96 5.23 -4.32
C GLU A 58 2.99 5.26 -3.13
N LEU A 59 3.48 5.08 -1.89
CA LEU A 59 2.65 5.17 -0.68
C LEU A 59 2.27 6.61 -0.31
N VAL A 60 2.95 7.60 -0.89
CA VAL A 60 2.76 9.02 -0.55
C VAL A 60 2.38 9.87 -1.77
N THR A 61 2.50 9.32 -2.98
CA THR A 61 2.13 9.98 -4.24
C THR A 61 0.89 9.36 -4.87
N ALA A 62 -0.06 10.22 -5.26
CA ALA A 62 -1.32 9.75 -5.83
C ALA A 62 -1.13 9.15 -7.23
N SER A 63 -1.95 8.15 -7.57
CA SER A 63 -1.92 7.57 -8.92
C SER A 63 -2.57 8.50 -9.96
N GLY A 64 -2.25 8.26 -11.24
CA GLY A 64 -2.79 9.05 -12.35
C GLY A 64 -4.29 8.83 -12.61
N SER A 65 -4.81 7.64 -12.28
CA SER A 65 -6.25 7.34 -12.40
C SER A 65 -7.04 7.65 -11.13
N GLY A 66 -6.35 7.75 -9.99
CA GLY A 66 -6.99 7.76 -8.67
C GLY A 66 -7.65 6.43 -8.27
N LEU A 67 -7.49 5.37 -9.07
CA LEU A 67 -8.12 4.06 -8.89
C LEU A 67 -7.10 2.91 -8.94
N ASP A 68 -5.84 3.21 -8.66
CA ASP A 68 -4.76 2.23 -8.80
C ASP A 68 -4.88 1.16 -7.69
N PRO A 69 -5.10 -0.12 -8.07
CA PRO A 69 -5.26 -1.19 -7.10
C PRO A 69 -3.91 -1.82 -6.70
N ASP A 70 -2.83 -1.44 -7.37
CA ASP A 70 -1.55 -2.14 -7.30
C ASP A 70 -0.52 -1.36 -6.49
N LEU A 71 0.37 -2.10 -5.82
CA LEU A 71 1.60 -1.62 -5.18
C LEU A 71 2.79 -2.44 -5.67
N SER A 72 4.00 -1.92 -5.53
CA SER A 72 5.18 -2.77 -5.58
C SER A 72 5.22 -3.73 -4.38
N PRO A 73 5.93 -4.88 -4.49
CA PRO A 73 6.17 -5.76 -3.35
C PRO A 73 6.84 -5.05 -2.17
N ALA A 74 7.76 -4.12 -2.43
CA ALA A 74 8.45 -3.37 -1.38
C ALA A 74 7.48 -2.49 -0.56
N ALA A 75 6.51 -1.85 -1.22
CA ALA A 75 5.49 -1.04 -0.54
C ALA A 75 4.45 -1.86 0.22
N ALA A 76 4.22 -3.11 -0.16
CA ALA A 76 3.44 -4.03 0.66
C ALA A 76 4.26 -4.51 1.87
N LEU A 77 5.50 -4.96 1.64
CA LEU A 77 6.38 -5.53 2.67
C LEU A 77 6.68 -4.57 3.82
N ILE A 78 6.86 -3.27 3.53
CA ILE A 78 7.16 -2.26 4.56
C ILE A 78 6.03 -2.11 5.59
N GLN A 79 4.80 -2.51 5.26
CA GLN A 79 3.62 -2.41 6.13
C GLN A 79 3.41 -3.66 6.99
N VAL A 80 4.13 -4.75 6.71
CA VAL A 80 3.93 -6.08 7.32
C VAL A 80 4.01 -6.02 8.85
N SER A 81 5.03 -5.36 9.40
CA SER A 81 5.25 -5.32 10.85
C SER A 81 4.08 -4.72 11.62
N ARG A 82 3.52 -3.61 11.11
CA ARG A 82 2.33 -2.96 11.67
C ARG A 82 1.14 -3.91 11.66
N ILE A 83 0.84 -4.50 10.50
CA ILE A 83 -0.33 -5.35 10.29
C ILE A 83 -0.24 -6.63 11.12
N ALA A 84 0.91 -7.29 11.12
CA ALA A 84 1.18 -8.50 11.90
C ALA A 84 0.93 -8.26 13.39
N LYS A 85 1.44 -7.15 13.93
CA LYS A 85 1.23 -6.75 15.33
C LYS A 85 -0.25 -6.54 15.65
N VAL A 86 -0.97 -5.78 14.82
CA VAL A 86 -2.39 -5.43 15.06
C VAL A 86 -3.29 -6.67 14.96
N ARG A 87 -2.96 -7.61 14.07
CA ARG A 87 -3.75 -8.84 13.86
C ARG A 87 -3.29 -10.04 14.69
N GLY A 88 -2.23 -9.90 15.49
CA GLY A 88 -1.65 -11.02 16.23
C GLY A 88 -1.12 -12.16 15.34
N LEU A 89 -0.72 -11.85 14.11
CA LEU A 89 -0.19 -12.83 13.15
C LEU A 89 1.36 -12.83 13.21
N PRO A 90 2.02 -13.99 12.95
CA PRO A 90 3.47 -14.00 12.73
C PRO A 90 3.86 -13.11 11.55
N VAL A 91 4.95 -12.38 11.67
CA VAL A 91 5.48 -11.51 10.61
C VAL A 91 5.76 -12.31 9.34
N GLU A 92 6.27 -13.53 9.50
CA GLU A 92 6.58 -14.47 8.42
C GLU A 92 5.32 -14.86 7.65
N ARG A 93 4.19 -15.05 8.36
CA ARG A 93 2.92 -15.42 7.72
C ARG A 93 2.39 -14.27 6.88
N VAL A 94 2.43 -13.04 7.39
CA VAL A 94 1.97 -11.86 6.64
C VAL A 94 2.91 -11.57 5.47
N THR A 95 4.22 -11.75 5.64
CA THR A 95 5.22 -11.68 4.55
C THR A 95 4.93 -12.70 3.45
N GLN A 96 4.63 -13.94 3.84
CA GLN A 96 4.28 -15.01 2.91
C GLN A 96 3.02 -14.64 2.10
N LEU A 97 1.99 -14.08 2.73
CA LEU A 97 0.79 -13.61 2.02
C LEU A 97 1.12 -12.54 0.97
N VAL A 98 2.04 -11.62 1.26
CA VAL A 98 2.51 -10.63 0.27
C VAL A 98 3.17 -11.34 -0.91
N ASN A 99 4.06 -12.30 -0.65
CA ASN A 99 4.77 -13.05 -1.69
C ASN A 99 3.80 -13.89 -2.54
N GLU A 100 2.84 -14.58 -1.92
CA GLU A 100 1.81 -15.39 -2.60
C GLU A 100 0.88 -14.55 -3.49
N ASN A 101 0.70 -13.26 -3.16
CA ASN A 101 -0.12 -12.31 -3.92
C ASN A 101 0.71 -11.38 -4.81
N THR A 102 2.00 -11.64 -4.96
CA THR A 102 2.88 -10.89 -5.87
C THR A 102 2.77 -11.48 -7.28
N GLU A 103 2.28 -10.66 -8.21
CA GLU A 103 2.26 -10.96 -9.64
C GLU A 103 3.56 -10.45 -10.27
N GLY A 104 4.32 -11.34 -10.91
CA GLY A 104 5.56 -10.98 -11.61
C GLY A 104 5.33 -10.27 -12.95
N PRO A 105 6.41 -9.82 -13.62
CA PRO A 105 6.32 -9.20 -14.94
C PRO A 105 5.64 -10.12 -15.96
N LEU A 106 4.81 -9.55 -16.83
CA LEU A 106 4.17 -10.29 -17.91
C LEU A 106 5.26 -10.83 -18.86
N LEU A 107 5.22 -12.15 -19.13
CA LEU A 107 6.26 -12.87 -19.89
C LEU A 107 7.69 -12.68 -19.35
N GLY A 108 7.85 -12.33 -18.07
CA GLY A 108 9.15 -12.11 -17.42
C GLY A 108 9.86 -10.80 -17.77
N VAL A 109 9.31 -9.98 -18.68
CA VAL A 109 9.97 -8.75 -19.16
C VAL A 109 9.07 -7.52 -19.23
N PHE A 110 7.74 -7.68 -19.23
CA PHE A 110 6.81 -6.57 -19.37
C PHE A 110 6.24 -6.14 -18.02
N GLY A 111 6.65 -4.94 -17.59
CA GLY A 111 6.15 -4.28 -16.38
C GLY A 111 6.85 -4.71 -15.08
N PRO A 112 6.59 -4.00 -13.97
CA PRO A 112 7.15 -4.35 -12.67
C PRO A 112 6.39 -5.52 -12.03
N SER A 113 7.00 -6.15 -11.02
CA SER A 113 6.25 -6.98 -10.08
C SER A 113 5.28 -6.12 -9.29
N LYS A 114 4.09 -6.64 -9.00
CA LYS A 114 3.02 -5.89 -8.36
C LYS A 114 2.17 -6.75 -7.43
N VAL A 115 1.50 -6.08 -6.51
CA VAL A 115 0.63 -6.69 -5.50
C VAL A 115 -0.70 -5.96 -5.53
N ASN A 116 -1.78 -6.69 -5.81
CA ASN A 116 -3.12 -6.13 -5.77
C ASN A 116 -3.61 -6.02 -4.31
N VAL A 117 -3.83 -4.78 -3.85
CA VAL A 117 -4.12 -4.49 -2.44
C VAL A 117 -5.44 -5.09 -1.98
N LEU A 118 -6.46 -5.08 -2.83
CA LEU A 118 -7.76 -5.66 -2.50
C LEU A 118 -7.65 -7.17 -2.33
N LYS A 119 -7.06 -7.88 -3.31
CA LYS A 119 -6.85 -9.34 -3.23
C LYS A 119 -6.04 -9.71 -1.98
N LEU A 120 -4.98 -8.96 -1.69
CA LEU A 120 -4.13 -9.18 -0.51
C LEU A 120 -4.91 -8.99 0.80
N ASN A 121 -5.72 -7.94 0.92
CA ASN A 121 -6.52 -7.71 2.13
C ASN A 121 -7.61 -8.80 2.32
N VAL A 122 -8.20 -9.31 1.24
CA VAL A 122 -9.12 -10.46 1.30
C VAL A 122 -8.40 -11.72 1.78
N ALA A 123 -7.20 -12.00 1.24
CA ALA A 123 -6.39 -13.14 1.68
C ALA A 123 -5.97 -13.02 3.16
N LEU A 124 -5.64 -11.81 3.61
CA LEU A 124 -5.31 -11.51 4.99
C LEU A 124 -6.50 -11.77 5.94
N ASP A 125 -7.73 -11.43 5.52
CA ASP A 125 -8.93 -11.73 6.29
C ASP A 125 -9.20 -13.23 6.40
N GLN A 126 -9.05 -13.98 5.30
CA GLN A 126 -9.20 -15.43 5.31
C GLN A 126 -8.19 -16.12 6.23
N ALA A 127 -6.93 -15.67 6.22
CA ALA A 127 -5.89 -16.20 7.10
C ALA A 127 -6.16 -15.93 8.59
N GLY A 128 -6.79 -14.80 8.93
CA GLY A 128 -7.21 -14.49 10.29
C GLY A 128 -8.37 -15.38 10.77
N SER A 129 -9.36 -15.62 9.91
CA SER A 129 -10.53 -16.45 10.24
C SER A 129 -10.19 -17.93 10.45
N GLN A 130 -9.21 -18.47 9.72
CA GLN A 130 -8.73 -19.85 9.90
C GLN A 130 -8.09 -20.13 11.26
N ARG A 131 -7.72 -19.08 12.01
CA ARG A 131 -7.14 -19.21 13.36
C ARG A 131 -8.17 -19.17 14.48
N ALA A 132 -9.39 -18.72 14.17
CA ALA A 132 -10.49 -18.59 15.12
C ALA A 132 -11.41 -19.82 15.17
N ASN A 133 -11.20 -20.78 14.27
CA ASN A 133 -11.84 -22.09 14.21
C ASN A 133 -10.85 -23.18 14.64
#